data_AF-A0A496TTD7-F1
#
_entry.id   AF-A0A496TTD7-F1
#
_cell.length_a   1.000
_cell.length_b   1.000
_cell.length_c   1.000
_cell.angle_alpha   90.00
_cell.angle_beta   90.00
_cell.angle_gamma   90.00
#
_symmetry.space_group_name_H-M   'P 1'
#
loop_
_entity.id
_entity.type
_entity.pdbx_description
1 polymer ?
#
loop_
_entity_poly.entity_id
_entity_poly.type
_entity_poly.pdbx_seq_one_letter_code
_entity_poly.pdbx_strand_id
1 'polypeptide(L)'
;MKMKKITPISDWFFLAHEIIQIDPDDPEMKVLLEHGLCNAIDLWPPLSDKMLDLIRSRGFGLMVFMPSIPSYLRGIVAGGCPQAARIIPTIEFVKSELAKMERITEQGKAIVFWDIMPEFDTAFTFGFGGEIIRNKLRFFSREEACQALERHILKQPLLSEIVEKRRKGDYHVQLAAVSGNPYTTHYVYEWGLDIGLLERCNDSEGDIQTGIAFVRGAGRQYAKPWGIDLSHCAGLRAQYDPSVDGFEGDGTGFNEKMQRVKGWS
;
A
#
# COMPACT_ATOMS: atom_id res chain seq x y z
N MET A 1 -34.00 -0.71 0.74
CA MET A 1 -32.93 -0.38 1.71
C MET A 1 -32.19 0.83 1.17
N LYS A 2 -32.27 2.01 1.81
CA LYS A 2 -31.55 3.21 1.34
C LYS A 2 -30.07 3.02 1.69
N MET A 3 -29.20 2.91 0.69
CA MET A 3 -27.76 2.94 0.93
C MET A 3 -27.43 4.22 1.68
N LYS A 4 -26.77 4.10 2.85
CA LYS A 4 -26.18 5.26 3.54
C LYS A 4 -25.34 6.02 2.52
N LYS A 5 -25.47 7.35 2.48
CA LYS A 5 -24.54 8.20 1.74
C LYS A 5 -23.15 7.89 2.28
N ILE A 6 -22.38 7.12 1.52
CA ILE A 6 -20.96 6.93 1.76
C ILE A 6 -20.34 8.31 1.56
N THR A 7 -19.61 8.81 2.57
CA THR A 7 -18.84 10.04 2.48
C THR A 7 -18.03 10.03 1.17
N PRO A 8 -18.00 11.12 0.39
CA PRO A 8 -17.18 11.17 -0.82
C PRO A 8 -15.77 10.69 -0.51
N ILE A 9 -15.30 9.70 -1.27
CA ILE A 9 -14.01 9.05 -1.06
C ILE A 9 -12.86 10.07 -1.12
N SER A 10 -13.06 11.20 -1.80
CA SER A 10 -12.09 12.30 -1.93
C SER A 10 -11.61 12.91 -0.60
N ASP A 11 -12.36 12.75 0.50
CA ASP A 11 -12.00 13.33 1.81
C ASP A 11 -11.26 12.34 2.73
N TRP A 12 -10.94 11.16 2.21
CA TRP A 12 -10.43 10.08 3.04
C TRP A 12 -8.91 10.15 3.18
N PHE A 13 -8.46 9.97 4.42
CA PHE A 13 -7.07 9.79 4.78
C PHE A 13 -6.87 8.33 5.17
N PHE A 14 -5.91 7.66 4.55
CA PHE A 14 -5.59 6.28 4.87
C PHE A 14 -4.33 6.25 5.70
N LEU A 15 -4.41 5.62 6.87
CA LEU A 15 -3.26 5.26 7.66
C LEU A 15 -3.20 3.75 7.64
N ALA A 16 -2.38 3.26 6.71
CA ALA A 16 -2.15 1.87 6.41
C ALA A 16 -0.96 1.37 7.24
N HIS A 17 -0.98 0.09 7.58
CA HIS A 17 0.17 -0.58 8.18
C HIS A 17 0.27 -1.97 7.57
N GLU A 18 1.35 -2.17 6.82
CA GLU A 18 1.71 -3.48 6.28
C GLU A 18 1.92 -4.50 7.38
N ILE A 19 1.24 -5.61 7.20
CA ILE A 19 1.43 -6.78 8.02
C ILE A 19 2.00 -7.87 7.12
N ILE A 20 3.32 -8.04 7.25
CA ILE A 20 4.09 -9.05 6.53
C ILE A 20 3.72 -10.47 7.02
N GLN A 21 3.19 -10.62 8.24
CA GLN A 21 2.77 -11.89 8.81
C GLN A 21 1.25 -12.10 8.79
N ILE A 22 0.86 -13.15 8.07
CA ILE A 22 -0.50 -13.62 7.80
C ILE A 22 -1.16 -14.11 9.10
N ASP A 23 -1.48 -13.21 10.03
CA ASP A 23 -2.33 -13.55 11.14
C ASP A 23 -3.17 -12.35 11.60
N PRO A 24 -4.50 -12.36 11.37
CA PRO A 24 -5.43 -11.46 12.04
C PRO A 24 -5.31 -11.50 13.57
N ASP A 25 -4.69 -12.56 14.11
CA ASP A 25 -4.40 -12.70 15.52
C ASP A 25 -3.07 -12.06 15.97
N ASP A 26 -2.31 -11.45 15.05
CA ASP A 26 -1.06 -10.74 15.33
C ASP A 26 -1.26 -9.66 16.42
N PRO A 27 -0.45 -9.68 17.50
CA PRO A 27 -0.60 -8.73 18.61
C PRO A 27 -0.39 -7.26 18.21
N GLU A 28 0.55 -6.97 17.30
CA GLU A 28 0.81 -5.62 16.79
C GLU A 28 -0.44 -5.12 16.05
N MET A 29 -1.03 -5.97 15.20
CA MET A 29 -2.30 -5.66 14.54
C MET A 29 -3.40 -5.33 15.55
N LYS A 30 -3.61 -6.17 16.56
CA LYS A 30 -4.67 -5.96 17.56
C LYS A 30 -4.51 -4.62 18.26
N VAL A 31 -3.30 -4.25 18.67
CA VAL A 31 -3.01 -2.95 19.28
C VAL A 31 -3.32 -1.81 18.33
N LEU A 32 -2.79 -1.83 17.10
CA LEU A 32 -3.02 -0.78 16.11
C LEU A 32 -4.52 -0.58 15.85
N LEU A 33 -5.24 -1.69 15.75
CA LEU A 33 -6.68 -1.74 15.49
C LEU A 33 -7.55 -1.34 16.68
N GLU A 34 -7.20 -1.73 17.91
CA GLU A 34 -7.91 -1.40 19.15
C GLU A 34 -7.74 0.07 19.53
N HIS A 35 -6.55 0.62 19.29
CA HIS A 35 -6.23 2.01 19.59
C HIS A 35 -6.60 2.97 18.44
N GLY A 36 -7.08 2.46 17.31
CA GLY A 36 -7.43 3.28 16.14
C GLY A 36 -6.24 3.99 15.52
N LEU A 37 -5.04 3.39 15.63
CA LEU A 37 -3.79 3.90 15.06
C LEU A 37 -3.69 3.66 13.56
N CYS A 38 -4.53 2.78 13.00
CA CYS A 38 -4.73 2.61 11.57
C CYS A 38 -6.23 2.52 11.25
N ASN A 39 -6.59 2.91 10.04
CA ASN A 39 -7.96 2.79 9.53
C ASN A 39 -8.05 1.92 8.26
N ALA A 40 -6.91 1.44 7.78
CA ALA A 40 -6.79 0.44 6.75
C ALA A 40 -5.78 -0.63 7.17
N ILE A 41 -5.91 -1.81 6.57
CA ILE A 41 -5.07 -2.96 6.85
C ILE A 41 -4.48 -3.42 5.53
N ASP A 42 -3.17 -3.59 5.52
CA ASP A 42 -2.40 -3.93 4.34
C ASP A 42 -2.09 -5.41 4.40
N LEU A 43 -2.70 -6.17 3.48
CA LEU A 43 -2.66 -7.62 3.49
C LEU A 43 -1.97 -8.15 2.25
N TRP A 44 -1.10 -9.13 2.48
CA TRP A 44 -0.41 -9.88 1.45
C TRP A 44 -1.26 -11.08 0.99
N PRO A 45 -1.32 -11.38 -0.32
CA PRO A 45 -1.93 -12.61 -0.82
C PRO A 45 -1.06 -13.84 -0.48
N PRO A 46 -1.64 -15.06 -0.46
CA PRO A 46 -3.05 -15.37 -0.68
C PRO A 46 -3.95 -15.00 0.49
N LEU A 47 -5.14 -14.47 0.21
CA LEU A 47 -6.12 -14.12 1.23
C LEU A 47 -6.81 -15.36 1.79
N SER A 48 -6.73 -15.53 3.11
CA SER A 48 -7.48 -16.53 3.87
C SER A 48 -8.90 -16.04 4.19
N ASP A 49 -9.81 -16.95 4.55
CA ASP A 49 -11.16 -16.57 4.98
C ASP A 49 -11.14 -15.66 6.22
N LYS A 50 -10.24 -15.90 7.17
CA LYS A 50 -10.06 -15.02 8.35
C LYS A 50 -9.68 -13.59 7.94
N MET A 51 -8.79 -13.42 6.96
CA MET A 51 -8.41 -12.11 6.44
C MET A 51 -9.58 -11.40 5.77
N LEU A 52 -10.36 -12.13 4.97
CA LEU A 52 -11.56 -11.60 4.33
C LEU A 52 -12.60 -11.17 5.38
N ASP A 53 -12.77 -11.95 6.45
CA ASP A 53 -13.66 -11.62 7.55
C ASP A 53 -13.20 -10.39 8.33
N LEU A 54 -11.88 -10.25 8.54
CA LEU A 54 -11.31 -9.05 9.14
C LEU A 54 -11.62 -7.80 8.29
N ILE A 55 -11.33 -7.84 6.98
CA ILE A 55 -11.64 -6.75 6.06
C ILE A 55 -13.13 -6.39 6.12
N ARG A 56 -14.01 -7.39 6.08
CA ARG A 56 -15.48 -7.19 6.18
C ARG A 56 -15.90 -6.55 7.50
N SER A 57 -15.29 -6.96 8.62
CA SER A 57 -15.63 -6.44 9.94
C SER A 57 -15.24 -4.96 10.12
N ARG A 58 -14.17 -4.53 9.44
CA ARG A 58 -13.64 -3.17 9.53
C ARG A 58 -14.16 -2.23 8.44
N GLY A 59 -14.60 -2.79 7.33
CA GLY A 59 -15.08 -2.04 6.18
C GLY A 59 -13.99 -1.53 5.25
N PHE A 60 -12.70 -1.78 5.56
CA PHE A 60 -11.56 -1.31 4.77
C PHE A 60 -10.44 -2.36 4.71
N GLY A 61 -9.79 -2.45 3.55
CA GLY A 61 -8.57 -3.21 3.35
C GLY A 61 -7.77 -2.66 2.17
N LEU A 62 -6.45 -2.73 2.27
CA LEU A 62 -5.51 -2.53 1.18
C LEU A 62 -4.85 -3.89 0.91
N MET A 63 -4.85 -4.33 -0.34
CA MET A 63 -4.17 -5.53 -0.77
C MET A 63 -2.87 -5.12 -1.43
N VAL A 64 -1.75 -5.61 -0.90
CA VAL A 64 -0.41 -5.25 -1.37
C VAL A 64 0.15 -6.32 -2.32
N PHE A 65 1.05 -5.92 -3.22
CA PHE A 65 1.85 -6.82 -4.06
C PHE A 65 1.09 -7.66 -5.10
N MET A 66 -0.03 -7.16 -5.60
CA MET A 66 -0.72 -7.77 -6.72
C MET A 66 -0.99 -6.71 -7.81
N PRO A 67 -0.86 -7.00 -9.10
CA PRO A 67 0.01 -8.01 -9.64
C PRO A 67 1.47 -7.54 -9.49
N SER A 68 2.35 -8.33 -8.87
CA SER A 68 3.79 -8.04 -8.86
C SER A 68 4.51 -8.81 -9.97
N ILE A 69 5.60 -8.25 -10.52
CA ILE A 69 6.46 -9.03 -11.41
C ILE A 69 7.32 -10.04 -10.60
N PRO A 70 7.64 -11.23 -11.15
CA PRO A 70 8.42 -12.24 -10.43
C PRO A 70 9.80 -11.77 -9.96
N SER A 71 10.48 -10.90 -10.71
CA SER A 71 11.80 -10.38 -10.33
C SER A 71 11.73 -9.46 -9.10
N TYR A 72 10.65 -8.70 -8.97
CA TYR A 72 10.41 -7.83 -7.83
C TYR A 72 10.23 -8.66 -6.55
N LEU A 73 9.33 -9.65 -6.59
CA LEU A 73 9.08 -10.57 -5.48
C LEU A 73 10.36 -11.30 -5.03
N ARG A 74 11.21 -11.74 -5.98
CA ARG A 74 12.52 -12.32 -5.64
C ARG A 74 13.45 -11.35 -4.91
N GLY A 75 13.46 -10.07 -5.32
CA GLY A 75 14.25 -9.04 -4.66
C GLY A 75 13.79 -8.80 -3.22
N ILE A 76 12.48 -8.75 -3.00
CA ILE A 76 11.87 -8.64 -1.68
C ILE A 76 12.20 -9.85 -0.79
N VAL A 77 12.11 -11.07 -1.31
CA VAL A 77 12.53 -12.29 -0.60
C VAL A 77 14.00 -12.22 -0.20
N ALA A 78 14.87 -11.81 -1.13
CA ALA A 78 16.30 -11.65 -0.87
C ALA A 78 16.62 -10.51 0.11
N GLY A 79 15.75 -9.49 0.15
CA GLY A 79 15.84 -8.33 1.05
C GLY A 79 15.36 -8.58 2.47
N GLY A 80 15.00 -9.82 2.83
CA GLY A 80 14.64 -10.20 4.20
C GLY A 80 13.16 -10.42 4.46
N CYS A 81 12.32 -10.47 3.42
CA CYS A 81 10.90 -10.80 3.52
C CYS A 81 10.60 -12.18 2.86
N PRO A 82 10.99 -13.31 3.49
CA PRO A 82 10.81 -14.65 2.92
C PRO A 82 9.34 -15.03 2.68
N GLN A 83 8.39 -14.37 3.36
CA GLN A 83 6.95 -14.58 3.22
C GLN A 83 6.46 -14.25 1.80
N ALA A 84 7.10 -13.29 1.13
CA ALA A 84 6.85 -12.92 -0.26
C ALA A 84 6.99 -14.10 -1.23
N ALA A 85 7.74 -15.15 -0.86
CA ALA A 85 7.88 -16.36 -1.67
C ALA A 85 6.56 -17.15 -1.83
N ARG A 86 5.54 -16.86 -1.02
CA ARG A 86 4.19 -17.46 -1.13
C ARG A 86 3.34 -16.80 -2.20
N ILE A 87 3.70 -15.60 -2.65
CA ILE A 87 3.00 -14.93 -3.74
C ILE A 87 3.36 -15.62 -5.05
N ILE A 88 2.35 -16.14 -5.73
CA ILE A 88 2.51 -16.78 -7.03
C ILE A 88 1.93 -15.82 -8.08
N PRO A 89 2.74 -15.02 -8.78
CA PRO A 89 2.24 -14.01 -9.73
C PRO A 89 1.80 -14.64 -11.06
N THR A 90 1.05 -15.74 -11.03
CA THR A 90 0.42 -16.31 -12.23
C THR A 90 -0.91 -15.60 -12.49
N ILE A 91 -1.36 -15.60 -13.75
CA ILE A 91 -2.65 -15.01 -14.12
C ILE A 91 -3.79 -15.66 -13.32
N GLU A 92 -3.74 -16.98 -13.12
CA GLU A 92 -4.76 -17.75 -12.41
C GLU A 92 -4.83 -17.37 -10.93
N PHE A 93 -3.67 -17.18 -10.30
CA PHE A 93 -3.60 -16.73 -8.90
C PHE A 93 -4.12 -15.29 -8.76
N VAL A 94 -3.68 -14.38 -9.61
CA VAL A 94 -4.17 -12.99 -9.56
C VAL A 94 -5.68 -12.94 -9.79
N LYS A 95 -6.22 -13.72 -10.74
CA LYS A 95 -7.68 -13.86 -10.93
C LYS A 95 -8.39 -14.41 -9.70
N SER A 96 -7.82 -15.41 -9.03
CA SER A 96 -8.47 -16.03 -7.87
C SER A 96 -8.53 -15.08 -6.68
N GLU A 97 -7.45 -14.33 -6.42
CA GLU A 97 -7.40 -13.32 -5.37
C GLU A 97 -8.31 -12.11 -5.71
N LEU A 98 -8.33 -11.69 -6.98
CA LEU A 98 -9.27 -10.66 -7.46
C LEU A 98 -10.74 -11.03 -7.25
N ALA A 99 -11.12 -12.26 -7.59
CA ALA A 99 -12.49 -12.72 -7.40
C ALA A 99 -12.91 -12.73 -5.92
N LYS A 100 -11.97 -12.92 -4.97
CA LYS A 100 -12.24 -12.76 -3.53
C LYS A 100 -12.54 -11.30 -3.18
N MET A 101 -11.80 -10.36 -3.79
CA MET A 101 -11.95 -8.91 -3.58
C MET A 101 -13.23 -8.33 -4.16
N GLU A 102 -13.54 -8.68 -5.40
CA GLU A 102 -14.81 -8.32 -6.04
C GLU A 102 -15.98 -8.79 -5.18
N ARG A 103 -15.96 -10.05 -4.72
CA ARG A 103 -17.02 -10.63 -3.88
C ARG A 103 -17.26 -9.85 -2.57
N ILE A 104 -16.20 -9.39 -1.89
CA ILE A 104 -16.39 -8.64 -0.63
C ILE A 104 -16.83 -7.20 -0.87
N THR A 105 -16.41 -6.62 -2.00
CA THR A 105 -16.78 -5.26 -2.42
C THR A 105 -18.24 -5.21 -2.88
N GLU A 106 -18.67 -6.14 -3.73
CA GLU A 106 -20.04 -6.24 -4.26
C GLU A 106 -21.09 -6.40 -3.15
N GLN A 107 -20.73 -7.06 -2.05
CA GLN A 107 -21.62 -7.21 -0.90
C GLN A 107 -21.81 -5.90 -0.11
N GLY A 108 -21.14 -4.81 -0.50
CA GLY A 108 -21.16 -3.52 0.18
C GLY A 108 -20.60 -3.57 1.60
N LYS A 109 -19.82 -4.61 1.92
CA LYS A 109 -19.30 -4.86 3.27
C LYS A 109 -17.97 -4.20 3.54
N ALA A 110 -17.16 -3.98 2.50
CA ALA A 110 -15.87 -3.34 2.61
C ALA A 110 -15.49 -2.61 1.33
N ILE A 111 -14.60 -1.63 1.47
CA ILE A 111 -13.86 -1.03 0.37
C ILE A 111 -12.46 -1.64 0.39
N VAL A 112 -12.10 -2.23 -0.75
CA VAL A 112 -10.80 -2.84 -0.96
C VAL A 112 -10.05 -2.02 -1.99
N PHE A 113 -8.84 -1.62 -1.62
CA PHE A 113 -7.86 -1.09 -2.53
C PHE A 113 -6.88 -2.15 -2.94
N TRP A 114 -6.44 -2.06 -4.18
CA TRP A 114 -5.50 -2.98 -4.76
C TRP A 114 -4.23 -2.25 -5.19
N ASP A 115 -3.12 -2.47 -4.48
CA ASP A 115 -1.83 -1.91 -4.85
C ASP A 115 -1.25 -2.60 -6.08
N ILE A 116 -1.51 -1.99 -7.23
CA ILE A 116 -1.09 -2.43 -8.55
C ILE A 116 0.29 -1.90 -8.95
N MET A 117 0.99 -1.18 -8.08
CA MET A 117 2.32 -0.66 -8.37
C MET A 117 3.28 -0.90 -7.22
N PRO A 118 3.42 -2.15 -6.76
CA PRO A 118 4.26 -2.46 -5.62
C PRO A 118 5.74 -2.08 -5.83
N GLU A 119 6.20 -1.94 -7.08
CA GLU A 119 7.56 -1.49 -7.36
C GLU A 119 7.82 -0.04 -6.94
N PHE A 120 6.78 0.78 -6.78
CA PHE A 120 6.89 2.17 -6.34
C PHE A 120 7.25 2.26 -4.85
N ASP A 121 6.80 1.29 -4.06
CA ASP A 121 6.98 1.21 -2.61
C ASP A 121 8.48 1.24 -2.24
N THR A 122 9.30 0.50 -2.97
CA THR A 122 10.74 0.40 -2.71
C THR A 122 11.58 1.31 -3.58
N ALA A 123 11.01 2.41 -4.10
CA ALA A 123 11.70 3.34 -5.00
C ALA A 123 12.34 2.63 -6.21
N PHE A 124 11.68 1.59 -6.73
CA PHE A 124 12.17 0.71 -7.81
C PHE A 124 13.39 -0.15 -7.48
N THR A 125 13.88 -0.18 -6.23
CA THR A 125 15.17 -0.78 -5.87
C THR A 125 15.23 -2.28 -6.20
N PHE A 126 14.16 -3.04 -5.91
CA PHE A 126 14.14 -4.49 -6.14
C PHE A 126 13.71 -4.91 -7.56
N GLY A 127 13.05 -4.01 -8.30
CA GLY A 127 12.49 -4.27 -9.63
C GLY A 127 13.22 -3.51 -10.72
N PHE A 128 12.62 -2.42 -11.18
CA PHE A 128 13.06 -1.61 -12.32
C PHE A 128 14.46 -1.02 -12.15
N GLY A 129 14.79 -0.46 -10.98
CA GLY A 129 16.10 0.08 -10.68
C GLY A 129 17.18 -1.01 -10.72
N GLY A 130 16.88 -2.17 -10.13
CA GLY A 130 17.75 -3.35 -10.23
C GLY A 130 17.94 -3.87 -11.67
N GLU A 131 16.91 -3.77 -12.53
CA GLU A 131 17.00 -4.13 -13.96
C GLU A 131 17.86 -3.12 -14.74
N ILE A 132 17.66 -1.80 -14.51
CA ILE A 132 18.45 -0.72 -15.12
C ILE A 132 19.94 -0.85 -14.76
N ILE A 133 20.23 -1.00 -13.47
CA ILE A 133 21.61 -1.09 -12.96
C ILE A 133 22.29 -2.34 -13.52
N ARG A 134 21.62 -3.50 -13.50
CA ARG A 134 22.19 -4.77 -14.01
C ARG A 134 22.43 -4.73 -15.52
N ASN A 135 21.52 -4.13 -16.28
CA ASN A 135 21.63 -4.06 -17.74
C ASN A 135 22.52 -2.91 -18.22
N LYS A 136 23.14 -2.15 -17.31
CA LYS A 136 24.01 -0.99 -17.62
C LYS A 136 23.37 -0.04 -18.64
N LEU A 137 22.04 0.14 -18.56
CA LEU A 137 21.32 1.01 -19.47
C LEU A 137 21.82 2.44 -19.20
N ARG A 138 22.67 2.95 -20.11
CA ARG A 138 23.25 4.28 -20.01
C ARG A 138 22.43 5.26 -20.83
N PHE A 139 22.18 6.42 -20.22
CA PHE A 139 21.60 7.63 -20.78
C PHE A 139 20.28 7.41 -21.51
N PHE A 140 19.22 7.21 -20.74
CA PHE A 140 17.88 7.51 -21.24
C PHE A 140 17.70 9.03 -21.33
N SER A 141 17.15 9.50 -22.44
CA SER A 141 16.38 10.74 -22.44
C SER A 141 15.21 10.61 -21.47
N ARG A 142 14.61 11.75 -21.07
CA ARG A 142 13.40 11.75 -20.22
C ARG A 142 12.30 10.85 -20.79
N GLU A 143 12.07 10.91 -22.09
CA GLU A 143 11.02 10.14 -22.76
C GLU A 143 11.32 8.64 -22.74
N GLU A 144 12.56 8.24 -23.05
CA GLU A 144 12.95 6.83 -23.01
C GLU A 144 12.88 6.25 -21.59
N ALA A 145 13.20 7.05 -20.56
CA ALA A 145 13.07 6.65 -19.17
C ALA A 145 11.60 6.41 -18.79
N CYS A 146 10.70 7.33 -19.16
CA CYS A 146 9.26 7.17 -18.94
C CYS A 146 8.72 5.92 -19.64
N GLN A 147 9.06 5.72 -20.92
CA GLN A 147 8.61 4.55 -21.67
C GLN A 147 9.19 3.24 -21.12
N ALA A 148 10.44 3.24 -20.64
CA ALA A 148 11.05 2.07 -20.03
C ALA A 148 10.35 1.70 -18.71
N LEU A 149 10.00 2.70 -17.90
CA LEU A 149 9.25 2.52 -16.66
C LEU A 149 7.85 1.97 -16.93
N GLU A 150 7.12 2.59 -17.87
CA GLU A 150 5.80 2.14 -18.30
C GLU A 150 5.84 0.69 -18.79
N ARG A 151 6.79 0.34 -19.68
CA ARG A 151 6.97 -1.03 -20.16
C ARG A 151 7.26 -2.01 -19.02
N HIS A 152 8.05 -1.62 -18.03
CA HIS A 152 8.37 -2.48 -16.89
C HIS A 152 7.13 -2.78 -16.06
N ILE A 153 6.31 -1.77 -15.80
CA ILE A 153 5.09 -1.88 -15.00
C ILE A 153 4.03 -2.69 -15.73
N LEU A 154 3.91 -2.50 -17.05
CA LEU A 154 3.03 -3.31 -17.89
C LEU A 154 3.46 -4.80 -18.01
N LYS A 155 4.63 -5.22 -17.51
CA LYS A 155 4.99 -6.65 -17.39
C LYS A 155 4.18 -7.35 -16.29
N GLN A 156 3.54 -6.61 -15.38
CA GLN A 156 2.75 -7.19 -14.31
C GLN A 156 1.53 -7.97 -14.88
N PRO A 157 1.25 -9.18 -14.37
CA PRO A 157 0.10 -9.97 -14.81
C PRO A 157 -1.22 -9.19 -14.76
N LEU A 158 -1.99 -9.20 -15.85
CA LEU A 158 -3.32 -8.58 -15.96
C LEU A 158 -3.39 -7.05 -15.86
N LEU A 159 -2.29 -6.34 -15.54
CA LEU A 159 -2.34 -4.89 -15.30
C LEU A 159 -2.97 -4.12 -16.48
N SER A 160 -2.57 -4.45 -17.71
CA SER A 160 -3.13 -3.83 -18.91
C SER A 160 -4.63 -4.09 -19.07
N GLU A 161 -5.10 -5.30 -18.77
CA GLU A 161 -6.51 -5.66 -18.78
C GLU A 161 -7.31 -4.86 -17.74
N ILE A 162 -6.76 -4.72 -16.53
CA ILE A 162 -7.38 -4.01 -15.42
C ILE A 162 -7.50 -2.52 -15.71
N VAL A 163 -6.40 -1.90 -16.18
CA VAL A 163 -6.38 -0.49 -16.57
C VAL A 163 -7.40 -0.24 -17.69
N GLU A 164 -7.48 -1.13 -18.67
CA GLU A 164 -8.44 -1.01 -19.78
C GLU A 164 -9.89 -1.16 -19.30
N LYS A 165 -10.19 -2.15 -18.44
CA LYS A 165 -11.51 -2.31 -17.82
C LYS A 165 -11.89 -1.09 -17.00
N ARG A 166 -10.94 -0.53 -16.23
CA ARG A 166 -11.15 0.68 -15.43
C ARG A 166 -11.49 1.88 -16.30
N ARG A 167 -10.76 2.09 -17.42
CA ARG A 167 -11.04 3.15 -18.40
C ARG A 167 -12.45 3.06 -19.00
N LYS A 168 -12.99 1.85 -19.15
CA LYS A 168 -14.36 1.61 -19.63
C LYS A 168 -15.44 1.75 -18.55
N GLY A 169 -15.05 1.87 -17.28
CA GLY A 169 -15.99 1.87 -16.15
C GLY A 169 -16.44 0.47 -15.72
N ASP A 170 -15.85 -0.59 -16.28
CA ASP A 170 -16.21 -1.99 -16.07
C ASP A 170 -15.39 -2.66 -14.95
N TYR A 171 -14.80 -1.86 -14.05
CA TYR A 171 -13.96 -2.36 -12.97
C TYR A 171 -14.28 -1.72 -11.63
N HIS A 172 -14.77 -2.54 -10.70
CA HIS A 172 -15.33 -2.10 -9.42
C HIS A 172 -14.35 -2.18 -8.24
N VAL A 173 -13.17 -2.79 -8.44
CA VAL A 173 -12.09 -2.77 -7.45
C VAL A 173 -11.37 -1.43 -7.52
N GLN A 174 -11.07 -0.85 -6.36
CA GLN A 174 -10.31 0.40 -6.30
C GLN A 174 -8.82 0.12 -6.41
N LEU A 175 -8.10 0.95 -7.15
CA LEU A 175 -6.69 0.77 -7.42
C LEU A 175 -5.87 1.71 -6.53
N ALA A 176 -4.77 1.19 -5.99
CA ALA A 176 -3.82 1.90 -5.15
C ALA A 176 -2.41 1.78 -5.71
N ALA A 177 -1.54 2.65 -5.21
CA ALA A 177 -0.10 2.48 -5.25
C ALA A 177 0.50 2.99 -3.96
N VAL A 178 1.48 2.26 -3.44
CA VAL A 178 2.35 2.74 -2.36
C VAL A 178 3.61 3.32 -2.99
N SER A 179 3.98 4.55 -2.61
CA SER A 179 5.14 5.27 -3.13
C SER A 179 6.19 5.42 -2.04
N GLY A 180 7.40 4.91 -2.27
CA GLY A 180 8.54 5.16 -1.39
C GLY A 180 9.03 6.61 -1.47
N ASN A 181 8.91 7.25 -2.64
CA ASN A 181 9.36 8.63 -2.88
C ASN A 181 8.20 9.64 -2.96
N PRO A 182 8.32 10.84 -2.36
CA PRO A 182 7.32 11.89 -2.47
C PRO A 182 7.01 12.32 -3.91
N TYR A 183 8.02 12.41 -4.78
CA TYR A 183 7.83 12.89 -6.16
C TYR A 183 7.04 11.90 -7.04
N THR A 184 7.00 10.60 -6.69
CA THR A 184 6.28 9.61 -7.51
C THR A 184 4.78 9.60 -7.27
N THR A 185 4.31 10.25 -6.20
CA THR A 185 2.89 10.30 -5.81
C THR A 185 1.98 10.91 -6.87
N HIS A 186 2.46 11.83 -7.71
CA HIS A 186 1.67 12.43 -8.78
C HIS A 186 1.43 11.44 -9.93
N TYR A 187 2.42 10.60 -10.25
CA TYR A 187 2.30 9.60 -11.31
C TYR A 187 1.22 8.56 -11.00
N VAL A 188 1.04 8.20 -9.73
CA VAL A 188 -0.03 7.31 -9.27
C VAL A 188 -1.40 7.79 -9.79
N TYR A 189 -1.72 9.06 -9.55
CA TYR A 189 -3.00 9.62 -9.96
C TYR A 189 -3.08 9.92 -11.45
N GLU A 190 -1.97 10.36 -12.07
CA GLU A 190 -1.87 10.57 -13.52
C GLU A 190 -2.17 9.28 -14.29
N TRP A 191 -1.78 8.12 -13.76
CA TRP A 191 -2.03 6.82 -14.36
C TRP A 191 -3.42 6.24 -14.02
N GLY A 192 -4.24 7.02 -13.31
CA GLY A 192 -5.65 6.73 -13.11
C GLY A 192 -5.98 5.96 -11.84
N LEU A 193 -5.03 5.71 -10.95
CA LEU A 193 -5.27 5.00 -9.68
C LEU A 193 -6.15 5.82 -8.75
N ASP A 194 -6.90 5.13 -7.87
CA ASP A 194 -7.89 5.75 -7.00
C ASP A 194 -7.28 6.37 -5.74
N ILE A 195 -6.18 5.80 -5.26
CA ILE A 195 -5.44 6.31 -4.10
C ILE A 195 -3.94 6.17 -4.30
N GLY A 196 -3.18 7.18 -3.86
CA GLY A 196 -1.76 7.11 -3.62
C GLY A 196 -1.45 7.13 -2.14
N LEU A 197 -0.63 6.18 -1.70
CA LEU A 197 -0.06 6.15 -0.36
C LEU A 197 1.43 6.51 -0.45
N LEU A 198 1.95 7.16 0.59
CA LEU A 198 3.37 7.39 0.76
C LEU A 198 3.92 6.47 1.86
N GLU A 199 4.93 5.68 1.53
CA GLU A 199 5.69 4.86 2.46
C GLU A 199 6.99 5.58 2.82
N ARG A 200 7.29 5.67 4.11
CA ARG A 200 8.55 6.15 4.71
C ARG A 200 8.99 7.58 4.41
N CYS A 201 8.52 8.24 3.34
CA CYS A 201 9.19 9.45 2.81
C CYS A 201 10.70 9.19 2.82
N ASN A 202 11.10 8.15 2.10
CA ASN A 202 12.44 7.54 2.11
C ASN A 202 13.60 8.54 2.29
N ASP A 203 14.72 8.07 2.84
CA ASP A 203 15.88 8.83 3.38
C ASP A 203 16.42 10.02 2.55
N SER A 204 15.98 10.22 1.31
CA SER A 204 16.23 11.38 0.47
C SER A 204 15.53 12.66 0.95
N GLU A 205 14.45 12.57 1.72
CA GLU A 205 13.67 13.72 2.17
C GLU A 205 13.71 13.77 3.69
N GLY A 206 14.43 14.73 4.24
CA GLY A 206 14.79 14.78 5.67
C GLY A 206 13.64 14.92 6.67
N ASP A 207 12.37 14.88 6.24
CA ASP A 207 11.20 14.92 7.11
C ASP A 207 9.90 14.37 6.46
N ILE A 208 9.04 13.75 7.27
CA ILE A 208 7.73 13.20 6.84
C ILE A 208 6.71 14.27 6.42
N GLN A 209 6.84 15.52 6.88
CA GLN A 209 5.88 16.58 6.58
C GLN A 209 5.96 16.98 5.11
N THR A 210 7.17 17.03 4.58
CA THR A 210 7.45 17.21 3.15
C THR A 210 6.76 16.11 2.35
N GLY A 211 6.98 14.84 2.70
CA GLY A 211 6.28 13.72 2.07
C GLY A 211 4.76 13.85 2.09
N ILE A 212 4.18 14.16 3.26
CA ILE A 212 2.74 14.40 3.44
C ILE A 212 2.26 15.54 2.51
N ALA A 213 3.03 16.63 2.39
CA ALA A 213 2.66 17.76 1.53
C ALA A 213 2.59 17.34 0.06
N PHE A 214 3.52 16.52 -0.42
CA PHE A 214 3.51 15.99 -1.79
C PHE A 214 2.30 15.07 -2.05
N VAL A 215 2.11 14.03 -1.23
CA VAL A 215 1.04 13.05 -1.45
C VAL A 215 -0.36 13.68 -1.31
N ARG A 216 -0.53 14.59 -0.34
CA ARG A 216 -1.77 15.36 -0.17
C ARG A 216 -1.99 16.34 -1.32
N GLY A 217 -0.93 17.00 -1.79
CA GLY A 217 -0.96 17.90 -2.93
C GLY A 217 -1.42 17.18 -4.19
N ALA A 218 -0.85 16.00 -4.44
CA ALA A 218 -1.24 15.12 -5.53
C ALA A 218 -2.73 14.72 -5.41
N GLY A 219 -3.16 14.15 -4.28
CA GLY A 219 -4.56 13.77 -4.07
C GLY A 219 -5.54 14.93 -4.34
N ARG A 220 -5.21 16.14 -3.86
CA ARG A 220 -6.03 17.35 -4.11
C ARG A 220 -6.07 17.75 -5.58
N GLN A 221 -4.94 17.74 -6.28
CA GLN A 221 -4.86 18.10 -7.69
C GLN A 221 -5.76 17.20 -8.55
N TYR A 222 -5.87 15.92 -8.19
CA TYR A 222 -6.69 14.94 -8.91
C TYR A 222 -8.05 14.66 -8.26
N ALA A 223 -8.43 15.40 -7.21
CA ALA A 223 -9.68 15.22 -6.45
C ALA A 223 -9.90 13.77 -5.94
N LYS A 224 -8.84 13.16 -5.43
CA LYS A 224 -8.78 11.76 -4.97
C LYS A 224 -8.25 11.64 -3.53
N PRO A 225 -8.59 10.56 -2.80
CA PRO A 225 -8.02 10.26 -1.49
C PRO A 225 -6.50 10.09 -1.54
N TRP A 226 -5.87 10.16 -0.38
CA TRP A 226 -4.44 9.91 -0.20
C TRP A 226 -4.20 9.21 1.15
N GLY A 227 -3.02 8.59 1.30
CA GLY A 227 -2.68 7.89 2.51
C GLY A 227 -1.19 7.91 2.85
N ILE A 228 -0.89 7.35 4.02
CA ILE A 228 0.43 7.04 4.52
C ILE A 228 0.46 5.55 4.85
N ASP A 229 1.49 4.88 4.38
CA ASP A 229 1.82 3.52 4.79
C ASP A 229 2.89 3.55 5.90
N LEU A 230 2.58 2.89 7.02
CA LEU A 230 3.41 2.75 8.22
C LEU A 230 4.11 1.39 8.32
N SER A 231 3.97 0.54 7.30
CA SER A 231 4.57 -0.79 7.11
C SER A 231 5.99 -1.00 7.64
N HIS A 232 6.86 0.01 7.49
CA HIS A 232 8.27 -0.05 7.87
C HIS A 232 8.70 1.06 8.83
N CYS A 233 7.77 1.69 9.56
CA CYS A 233 8.14 2.60 10.65
C CYS A 233 8.74 1.80 11.81
N ALA A 234 10.05 1.49 11.71
CA ALA A 234 10.83 0.81 12.76
C ALA A 234 10.67 1.46 14.15
N GLY A 235 10.31 2.75 14.20
CA GLY A 235 9.99 3.46 15.42
C GLY A 235 8.73 2.98 16.15
N LEU A 236 7.73 2.40 15.47
CA LEU A 236 6.59 1.77 16.15
C LEU A 236 6.99 0.40 16.70
N ARG A 237 7.62 -0.46 15.91
CA ARG A 237 8.10 -1.78 16.39
C ARG A 237 9.04 -1.70 17.59
N ALA A 238 10.02 -0.78 17.55
CA ALA A 238 10.96 -0.58 18.65
C ALA A 238 10.30 -0.04 19.94
N GLN A 239 9.09 0.53 19.86
CA GLN A 239 8.35 1.00 21.03
C GLN A 239 7.47 -0.08 21.68
N TYR A 240 7.21 -1.19 20.98
CA TYR A 240 6.33 -2.28 21.46
C TYR A 240 7.05 -3.61 21.68
N ASP A 241 8.30 -3.76 21.22
CA ASP A 241 9.11 -4.94 21.50
C ASP A 241 10.04 -4.69 22.72
N PRO A 242 9.70 -5.19 23.92
CA PRO A 242 10.55 -5.05 25.11
C PRO A 242 11.86 -5.85 25.02
N SER A 243 12.07 -6.65 23.96
CA SER A 243 13.32 -7.38 23.71
C SER A 243 14.31 -6.63 22.81
N VAL A 244 13.92 -5.47 22.27
CA VAL A 244 14.85 -4.58 21.57
C VAL A 244 15.61 -3.78 22.63
N ASP A 245 16.73 -4.36 23.09
CA ASP A 245 17.66 -3.72 24.02
C ASP A 245 18.10 -2.35 23.47
N GLY A 246 17.68 -1.28 24.14
CA GLY A 246 18.15 0.09 23.85
C GLY A 246 17.16 1.24 24.08
N PHE A 247 15.88 0.97 24.35
CA PHE A 247 14.91 2.03 24.66
C PHE A 247 14.47 1.95 26.13
N GLU A 248 15.14 2.74 27.00
CA GLU A 248 14.75 2.95 28.41
C GLU A 248 13.53 3.89 28.54
N GLY A 249 12.43 3.60 27.83
CA GLY A 249 11.16 4.29 27.99
C GLY A 249 10.13 3.34 28.57
N ASP A 250 9.75 3.52 29.82
CA ASP A 250 8.58 2.84 30.37
C ASP A 250 7.36 3.25 29.52
N GLY A 251 6.66 2.31 28.89
CA GLY A 251 5.56 2.58 27.94
C GLY A 251 4.37 3.40 28.48
N THR A 252 4.48 4.00 29.66
CA THR A 252 3.50 4.89 30.30
C THR A 252 3.41 6.26 29.63
N GLY A 253 4.53 6.80 29.09
CA GLY A 253 4.58 8.15 28.53
C GLY A 253 3.79 8.36 27.23
N PHE A 254 3.51 7.30 26.47
CA PHE A 254 2.78 7.40 25.19
C PHE A 254 1.27 7.54 25.41
N ASN A 255 0.69 6.84 26.39
CA ASN A 255 -0.73 6.95 26.72
C ASN A 255 -1.10 8.38 27.18
N GLU A 256 -0.22 9.05 27.92
CA GLU A 256 -0.44 10.45 28.32
C GLU A 256 -0.31 11.45 27.15
N LYS A 257 0.58 11.20 26.19
CA LYS A 257 0.73 12.06 25.01
C LYS A 257 -0.41 11.90 24.01
N MET A 258 -0.90 10.67 23.78
CA MET A 258 -2.03 10.42 22.87
C MET A 258 -3.36 10.95 23.42
N GLN A 259 -3.56 10.97 24.75
CA GLN A 259 -4.74 11.62 25.33
C GLN A 259 -4.79 13.13 25.04
N ARG A 260 -3.67 13.79 24.75
CA ARG A 260 -3.64 15.21 24.36
C ARG A 260 -4.01 15.45 22.88
N VAL A 261 -3.98 14.44 22.02
CA VAL A 261 -4.26 14.57 20.58
C VAL A 261 -5.76 14.45 20.25
N LYS A 262 -6.62 14.13 21.23
CA LYS A 262 -8.09 14.04 21.10
C LYS A 262 -8.82 15.38 20.79
N GLY A 263 -8.12 16.40 20.31
CA GLY A 263 -8.67 17.74 20.01
C GLY A 263 -8.89 18.06 18.53
N TRP A 264 -8.72 17.12 17.61
CA TRP A 264 -9.01 17.36 16.19
C TRP A 264 -10.40 16.81 15.85
N SER A 265 -11.39 17.69 16.00
CA SER A 265 -12.74 17.57 15.45
C SER A 265 -12.88 18.46 14.22
#